data_AF-A0A931WI95-F1
#
_entry.id   AF-A0A931WI95-F1
#
_cell.length_a   1.000
_cell.length_b   1.000
_cell.length_c   1.000
_cell.angle_alpha   90.00
_cell.angle_beta   90.00
_cell.angle_gamma   90.00
#
_symmetry.space_group_name_H-M   'P 1'
#
loop_
_entity.id
_entity.type
_entity.pdbx_description
1 polymer ?
#
loop_
_entity_poly.entity_id
_entity_poly.type
_entity_poly.pdbx_seq_one_letter_code
_entity_poly.pdbx_strand_id
1 'polypeptide(L)'
;MVKFFILLILIFLNCCAAGQRAAFRPAYEEDLQSAKRLIQNGQRRQAIDELSMLIEMNPKDEKPRFLRALAYQGLEEYTLAIEDYEKILEKKQDHAKAHYNLGMIYAFKLNDSKKALEHLDEFLSLEPAHPESYSVAKIICSLDSPSFSQDKTSSDPLSSLEKIYETADRDERIKKLQEVASHTSDSPLPHYFLAKSLEEAGEEGEAIHSYRKAIEIRPSCVPCHTLLGELLIRKNKKKEGELHLMKARLFGPGREIE
;
A
#
# COMPACT_ATOMS: atom_id res chain seq x y z
N MET A 1 75.37 -7.28 24.17
CA MET A 1 74.06 -6.65 24.46
C MET A 1 73.32 -6.11 23.23
N VAL A 2 73.62 -6.56 21.99
CA VAL A 2 72.94 -6.08 20.76
C VAL A 2 72.11 -7.17 20.06
N LYS A 3 72.27 -8.46 20.43
CA LYS A 3 71.52 -9.58 19.82
C LYS A 3 70.12 -9.84 20.40
N PHE A 4 69.76 -9.23 21.55
CA PHE A 4 68.42 -9.37 22.14
C PHE A 4 67.43 -8.29 21.69
N PHE A 5 67.92 -7.18 21.11
CA PHE A 5 67.05 -6.09 20.64
C PHE A 5 66.45 -6.35 19.24
N ILE A 6 67.11 -7.18 18.43
CA ILE A 6 66.63 -7.53 17.07
C ILE A 6 65.49 -8.58 17.13
N LEU A 7 65.39 -9.36 18.22
CA LEU A 7 64.30 -10.34 18.38
C LEU A 7 62.97 -9.69 18.84
N LEU A 8 63.00 -8.48 19.39
CA LEU A 8 61.79 -7.74 19.79
C LEU A 8 61.17 -6.93 18.64
N ILE A 9 61.93 -6.61 17.60
CA ILE A 9 61.42 -5.91 16.40
C ILE A 9 60.69 -6.88 15.45
N LEU A 10 61.00 -8.18 15.52
CA LEU A 10 60.25 -9.22 14.77
C LEU A 10 58.94 -9.64 15.44
N ILE A 11 58.67 -9.23 16.68
CA ILE A 11 57.35 -9.40 17.31
C ILE A 11 56.40 -8.25 16.94
N PHE A 12 56.92 -7.06 16.62
CA PHE A 12 56.09 -5.92 16.18
C PHE A 12 55.78 -5.90 14.67
N LEU A 13 56.54 -6.61 13.84
CA LEU A 13 56.19 -6.82 12.42
C LEU A 13 55.19 -7.96 12.19
N ASN A 14 54.76 -8.65 13.25
CA ASN A 14 53.58 -9.52 13.21
C ASN A 14 52.27 -8.77 13.54
N CYS A 15 52.30 -7.43 13.57
CA CYS A 15 51.12 -6.58 13.48
C CYS A 15 50.61 -6.44 12.02
N CYS A 16 51.04 -7.34 11.13
CA CYS A 16 50.67 -7.36 9.71
C CYS A 16 49.76 -8.53 9.33
N ALA A 17 49.16 -9.22 10.32
CA ALA A 17 48.23 -10.32 10.09
C ALA A 17 46.93 -10.23 10.93
N ALA A 18 46.48 -9.02 11.25
CA ALA A 18 45.05 -8.73 11.36
C ALA A 18 44.58 -8.30 9.96
N GLY A 19 44.55 -9.16 8.96
CA GLY A 19 43.93 -10.48 9.07
C GLY A 19 42.41 -10.40 9.15
N GLN A 20 41.80 -9.26 8.82
CA GLN A 20 40.49 -9.15 8.20
C GLN A 20 40.37 -7.74 7.63
N ARG A 21 40.77 -7.57 6.36
CA ARG A 21 39.96 -6.74 5.46
C ARG A 21 38.53 -7.15 5.78
N ALA A 22 37.71 -6.24 6.33
CA ALA A 22 36.27 -6.43 6.38
C ALA A 22 35.91 -6.91 4.98
N ALA A 23 35.62 -8.21 4.88
CA ALA A 23 35.38 -8.83 3.60
C ALA A 23 34.30 -7.97 2.97
N PHE A 24 34.54 -7.50 1.75
CA PHE A 24 33.44 -7.05 0.91
C PHE A 24 32.50 -8.25 0.87
N ARG A 25 31.49 -8.26 1.74
CA ARG A 25 30.66 -9.43 2.01
C ARG A 25 29.60 -9.37 0.92
N PRO A 26 29.61 -10.27 -0.09
CA PRO A 26 28.46 -10.48 -0.96
C PRO A 26 27.20 -10.90 -0.17
N ALA A 27 27.33 -11.10 1.16
CA ALA A 27 26.30 -11.51 2.09
C ALA A 27 25.08 -10.61 2.17
N TYR A 28 25.11 -9.30 1.89
CA TYR A 28 23.89 -8.49 2.09
C TYR A 28 22.69 -9.01 1.29
N GLU A 29 22.90 -9.28 0.00
CA GLU A 29 21.85 -9.84 -0.85
C GLU A 29 21.58 -11.32 -0.52
N GLU A 30 22.60 -12.11 -0.17
CA GLU A 30 22.41 -13.51 0.24
C GLU A 30 21.59 -13.63 1.54
N ASP A 31 21.89 -12.80 2.54
CA ASP A 31 21.20 -12.67 3.82
C ASP A 31 19.78 -12.13 3.60
N LEU A 32 19.58 -11.18 2.67
CA LEU A 32 18.24 -10.71 2.30
C LEU A 32 17.41 -11.84 1.65
N GLN A 33 18.02 -12.69 0.82
CA GLN A 33 17.36 -13.86 0.26
C GLN A 33 17.14 -14.97 1.31
N SER A 34 18.04 -15.10 2.29
CA SER A 34 17.87 -15.97 3.47
C SER A 34 16.63 -15.55 4.26
N ALA A 35 16.54 -14.28 4.66
CA ALA A 35 15.41 -13.73 5.39
C ALA A 35 14.08 -13.93 4.67
N LYS A 36 14.03 -13.75 3.34
CA LYS A 36 12.83 -14.03 2.54
C LYS A 36 12.41 -15.51 2.62
N ARG A 37 13.37 -16.44 2.52
CA ARG A 37 13.09 -17.88 2.67
C ARG A 37 12.61 -18.22 4.08
N LEU A 38 13.18 -17.60 5.11
CA LEU A 38 12.73 -17.77 6.49
C LEU A 38 11.27 -17.32 6.67
N ILE A 39 10.88 -16.17 6.09
CA ILE A 39 9.49 -15.71 6.08
C ILE A 39 8.58 -16.72 5.39
N GLN A 40 8.98 -17.23 4.21
CA GLN A 40 8.21 -18.23 3.45
C GLN A 40 8.03 -19.55 4.24
N ASN A 41 9.03 -19.95 5.01
CA ASN A 41 8.99 -21.14 5.85
C ASN A 41 8.30 -20.91 7.21
N GLY A 42 7.78 -19.70 7.47
CA GLY A 42 7.14 -19.36 8.75
C GLY A 42 8.11 -19.12 9.91
N GLN A 43 9.42 -19.14 9.67
CA GLN A 43 10.49 -18.88 10.64
C GLN A 43 10.65 -17.37 10.88
N ARG A 44 9.55 -16.69 11.22
CA ARG A 44 9.46 -15.22 11.25
C ARG A 44 10.38 -14.57 12.27
N ARG A 45 10.61 -15.18 13.44
CA ARG A 45 11.56 -14.65 14.45
C ARG A 45 12.99 -14.64 13.93
N GLN A 46 13.44 -15.73 13.31
CA GLN A 46 14.78 -15.80 12.71
C GLN A 46 14.93 -14.80 11.56
N ALA A 47 13.89 -14.63 10.74
CA ALA A 47 13.87 -13.60 9.70
C ALA A 47 14.03 -12.19 10.30
N ILE A 48 13.34 -11.89 11.40
CA ILE A 48 13.44 -10.58 12.09
C ILE A 48 14.87 -10.32 12.57
N ASP A 49 15.56 -11.31 13.13
CA ASP A 49 16.95 -11.18 13.57
C ASP A 49 17.89 -10.87 12.40
N GLU A 50 17.78 -11.63 11.29
CA GLU A 50 18.57 -11.39 10.07
C GLU A 50 18.28 -10.01 9.47
N LEU A 51 17.00 -9.63 9.38
CA LEU A 51 16.58 -8.35 8.83
C LEU A 51 17.04 -7.17 9.70
N SER A 52 17.12 -7.36 11.01
CA SER A 52 17.63 -6.33 11.93
C SER A 52 19.11 -6.05 11.69
N MET A 53 19.92 -7.10 11.47
CA MET A 53 21.33 -6.92 11.06
C MET A 53 21.44 -6.20 9.71
N LEU A 54 20.59 -6.54 8.74
CA LEU A 54 20.58 -5.88 7.43
C LEU A 54 20.20 -4.39 7.50
N ILE A 55 19.28 -4.03 8.40
CA ILE A 55 18.92 -2.63 8.65
C ILE A 55 20.10 -1.86 9.25
N GLU A 56 20.88 -2.47 10.15
CA GLU A 56 22.09 -1.85 10.71
C GLU A 56 23.20 -1.67 9.67
N MET A 57 23.39 -2.66 8.80
CA MET A 57 24.39 -2.63 7.73
C MET A 57 24.09 -1.56 6.67
N ASN A 58 22.82 -1.44 6.27
CA ASN A 58 22.40 -0.42 5.32
C ASN A 58 21.05 0.20 5.73
N PRO A 59 21.06 1.23 6.60
CA PRO A 59 19.83 1.87 7.08
C PRO A 59 19.02 2.59 6.00
N LYS A 60 19.59 2.78 4.80
CA LYS A 60 18.93 3.46 3.68
C LYS A 60 18.10 2.51 2.81
N ASP A 61 18.43 1.23 2.77
CA ASP A 61 17.62 0.24 2.05
C ASP A 61 16.35 -0.05 2.84
N GLU A 62 15.21 0.22 2.23
CA GLU A 62 13.89 0.02 2.81
C GLU A 62 13.45 -1.45 2.79
N LYS A 63 14.02 -2.30 1.92
CA LYS A 63 13.55 -3.68 1.73
C LYS A 63 13.64 -4.51 3.01
N PRO A 64 14.75 -4.49 3.79
CA PRO A 64 14.79 -5.27 5.02
C PRO A 64 13.75 -4.80 6.04
N ARG A 65 13.54 -3.48 6.15
CA ARG A 65 12.54 -2.89 7.03
C ARG A 65 11.13 -3.30 6.63
N PHE A 66 10.83 -3.28 5.33
CA PHE A 66 9.54 -3.71 4.80
C PHE A 66 9.28 -5.20 5.07
N LEU A 67 10.27 -6.06 4.82
CA LEU A 67 10.18 -7.48 5.10
C LEU A 67 10.05 -7.78 6.60
N ARG A 68 10.69 -6.97 7.45
CA ARG A 68 10.60 -7.13 8.91
C ARG A 68 9.23 -6.74 9.42
N ALA A 69 8.64 -5.67 8.88
CA ALA A 69 7.24 -5.31 9.14
C ALA A 69 6.27 -6.43 8.76
N LEU A 70 6.45 -7.06 7.58
CA LEU A 70 5.66 -8.23 7.18
C LEU A 70 5.84 -9.42 8.13
N ALA A 71 7.07 -9.67 8.58
CA ALA A 71 7.36 -10.72 9.55
C ALA A 71 6.67 -10.45 10.91
N TYR A 72 6.72 -9.20 11.39
CA TYR A 72 5.98 -8.76 12.59
C TYR A 72 4.47 -8.92 12.43
N GLN A 73 3.89 -8.52 11.29
CA GLN A 73 2.46 -8.76 11.01
C GLN A 73 2.10 -10.24 11.07
N GLY A 74 2.95 -11.11 10.50
CA GLY A 74 2.75 -12.54 10.55
C GLY A 74 2.95 -13.19 11.94
N LEU A 75 3.45 -12.42 12.91
CA LEU A 75 3.51 -12.76 14.33
C LEU A 75 2.45 -11.99 15.16
N GLU A 76 1.61 -11.20 14.51
CA GLU A 76 0.61 -10.31 15.13
C GLU A 76 1.22 -9.21 16.02
N GLU A 77 2.51 -8.92 15.86
CA GLU A 77 3.23 -7.85 16.55
C GLU A 77 3.00 -6.51 15.81
N TYR A 78 1.74 -6.09 15.72
CA TYR A 78 1.29 -5.00 14.83
C TYR A 78 1.94 -3.65 15.14
N THR A 79 2.21 -3.33 16.41
CA THR A 79 2.88 -2.08 16.80
C THR A 79 4.28 -1.98 16.18
N LEU A 80 5.05 -3.06 16.22
CA LEU A 80 6.40 -3.10 15.64
C LEU A 80 6.37 -3.05 14.10
N ALA A 81 5.36 -3.67 13.50
CA ALA A 81 5.13 -3.56 12.06
C ALA A 81 4.82 -2.12 11.64
N ILE A 82 3.97 -1.42 12.39
CA ILE A 82 3.64 -0.01 12.16
C ILE A 82 4.90 0.86 12.23
N GLU A 83 5.71 0.71 13.28
CA GLU A 83 6.96 1.48 13.43
C GLU A 83 7.91 1.30 12.23
N ASP A 84 8.01 0.08 11.70
CA ASP A 84 8.82 -0.19 10.52
C ASP A 84 8.23 0.43 9.24
N TYR A 85 6.91 0.38 9.05
CA TYR A 85 6.27 1.04 7.91
C TYR A 85 6.37 2.57 7.99
N GLU A 86 6.15 3.16 9.16
CA GLU A 86 6.26 4.61 9.37
C GLU A 86 7.68 5.10 9.06
N LYS A 87 8.72 4.37 9.48
CA LYS A 87 10.11 4.70 9.12
C LYS A 87 10.44 4.57 7.62
N ILE A 88 9.68 3.76 6.87
CA ILE A 88 9.76 3.76 5.40
C ILE A 88 9.14 5.05 4.87
N LEU A 89 7.96 5.41 5.36
CA LEU A 89 7.22 6.61 4.93
C LEU A 89 7.90 7.93 5.30
N GLU A 90 8.65 7.97 6.41
CA GLU A 90 9.51 9.11 6.77
C GLU A 90 10.52 9.45 5.66
N LYS A 91 11.02 8.44 4.93
CA LYS A 91 12.01 8.60 3.85
C LYS A 91 11.37 8.64 2.47
N LYS A 92 10.31 7.88 2.28
CA LYS A 92 9.61 7.70 1.02
C LYS A 92 8.11 7.76 1.24
N GLN A 93 7.59 8.99 1.23
CA GLN A 93 6.17 9.28 1.48
C GLN A 93 5.25 8.63 0.43
N ASP A 94 5.73 8.38 -0.79
CA ASP A 94 4.98 7.78 -1.89
C ASP A 94 5.10 6.23 -1.95
N HIS A 95 5.43 5.57 -0.83
CA HIS A 95 5.58 4.11 -0.80
C HIS A 95 4.21 3.40 -0.68
N ALA A 96 3.53 3.20 -1.81
CA ALA A 96 2.17 2.64 -1.89
C ALA A 96 1.96 1.36 -1.05
N LYS A 97 2.88 0.38 -1.11
CA LYS A 97 2.75 -0.87 -0.32
C LYS A 97 2.80 -0.65 1.19
N ALA A 98 3.47 0.39 1.67
CA ALA A 98 3.55 0.69 3.10
C ALA A 98 2.23 1.33 3.56
N HIS A 99 1.70 2.27 2.75
CA HIS A 99 0.35 2.81 2.92
C HIS A 99 -0.72 1.70 2.93
N TYR A 100 -0.71 0.79 1.96
CA TYR A 100 -1.62 -0.36 1.95
C TYR A 100 -1.55 -1.17 3.26
N ASN A 101 -0.36 -1.59 3.69
CA ASN A 101 -0.21 -2.43 4.88
C ASN A 101 -0.59 -1.71 6.17
N LEU A 102 -0.22 -0.43 6.33
CA LEU A 102 -0.65 0.39 7.48
C LEU A 102 -2.17 0.53 7.51
N GLY A 103 -2.78 0.87 6.37
CA GLY A 103 -4.23 1.00 6.25
C GLY A 103 -4.97 -0.28 6.65
N MET A 104 -4.49 -1.44 6.20
CA MET A 104 -5.04 -2.75 6.58
C MET A 104 -4.88 -3.06 8.07
N ILE A 105 -3.73 -2.74 8.68
CA ILE A 105 -3.51 -2.93 10.12
C ILE A 105 -4.48 -2.04 10.92
N TYR A 106 -4.57 -0.76 10.58
CA TYR A 106 -5.45 0.17 11.27
C TYR A 106 -6.92 -0.23 11.10
N ALA A 107 -7.34 -0.65 9.91
CA ALA A 107 -8.72 -1.05 9.63
C ALA A 107 -9.14 -2.29 10.44
N PHE A 108 -8.31 -3.34 10.43
CA PHE A 108 -8.76 -4.68 10.87
C PHE A 108 -8.16 -5.16 12.18
N LYS A 109 -7.05 -4.56 12.63
CA LYS A 109 -6.33 -5.00 13.83
C LYS A 109 -6.46 -4.01 14.97
N LEU A 110 -6.40 -2.72 14.66
CA LEU A 110 -6.52 -1.65 15.65
C LEU A 110 -7.90 -0.99 15.66
N ASN A 111 -8.71 -1.22 14.63
CA ASN A 111 -10.03 -0.61 14.45
C ASN A 111 -10.00 0.93 14.55
N ASP A 112 -8.91 1.53 14.06
CA ASP A 112 -8.73 2.97 13.93
C ASP A 112 -9.13 3.38 12.51
N SER A 113 -10.43 3.61 12.32
CA SER A 113 -10.99 3.95 11.01
C SER A 113 -10.38 5.20 10.42
N LYS A 114 -10.00 6.18 11.25
CA LYS A 114 -9.42 7.45 10.77
C LYS A 114 -8.07 7.20 10.12
N LYS A 115 -7.14 6.55 10.83
CA LYS A 115 -5.81 6.24 10.27
C LYS A 115 -5.88 5.22 9.13
N ALA A 116 -6.85 4.31 9.19
CA ALA A 116 -7.09 3.38 8.10
C ALA A 116 -7.46 4.10 6.81
N LEU A 117 -8.45 5.01 6.86
CA LEU A 117 -8.84 5.86 5.73
C LEU A 117 -7.63 6.66 5.22
N GLU A 118 -6.87 7.28 6.13
CA GLU A 118 -5.66 8.05 5.80
C GLU A 118 -4.69 7.28 4.90
N HIS A 119 -4.30 6.08 5.30
CA HIS A 119 -3.32 5.31 4.55
C HIS A 119 -3.92 4.59 3.33
N LEU A 120 -5.18 4.16 3.39
CA LEU A 120 -5.82 3.48 2.25
C LEU A 120 -6.14 4.45 1.10
N ASP A 121 -6.55 5.68 1.40
CA ASP A 121 -6.77 6.71 0.38
C ASP A 121 -5.45 7.07 -0.33
N GLU A 122 -4.36 7.20 0.41
CA GLU A 122 -3.05 7.46 -0.17
C GLU A 122 -2.59 6.29 -1.06
N PHE A 123 -2.84 5.04 -0.65
CA PHE A 123 -2.58 3.88 -1.52
C PHE A 123 -3.36 3.95 -2.84
N LEU A 124 -4.64 4.30 -2.80
CA LEU A 124 -5.47 4.41 -4.02
C LEU A 124 -5.05 5.59 -4.90
N SER A 125 -4.55 6.67 -4.30
CA SER A 125 -3.99 7.81 -5.01
C SER A 125 -2.70 7.43 -5.76
N LEU A 126 -1.81 6.67 -5.11
CA LEU A 126 -0.53 6.25 -5.68
C LEU A 126 -0.66 5.15 -6.73
N GLU A 127 -1.53 4.15 -6.48
CA GLU A 127 -1.68 2.96 -7.32
C GLU A 127 -3.16 2.69 -7.64
N PRO A 128 -3.83 3.55 -8.43
CA PRO A 128 -5.25 3.41 -8.74
C PRO A 128 -5.59 2.16 -9.57
N ALA A 129 -4.63 1.63 -10.32
CA ALA A 129 -4.78 0.47 -11.19
C ALA A 129 -4.30 -0.84 -10.54
N HIS A 130 -3.89 -0.82 -9.26
CA HIS A 130 -3.45 -2.02 -8.54
C HIS A 130 -4.59 -3.07 -8.49
N PRO A 131 -4.29 -4.38 -8.52
CA PRO A 131 -5.31 -5.42 -8.38
C PRO A 131 -6.12 -5.27 -7.08
N GLU A 132 -5.46 -4.87 -6.00
CA GLU A 132 -6.03 -4.65 -4.66
C GLU A 132 -6.80 -3.33 -4.52
N SER A 133 -6.72 -2.40 -5.49
CA SER A 133 -7.42 -1.11 -5.40
C SER A 133 -8.94 -1.29 -5.27
N TYR A 134 -9.50 -2.34 -5.88
CA TYR A 134 -10.91 -2.67 -5.73
C TYR A 134 -11.27 -2.97 -4.27
N SER A 135 -10.55 -3.91 -3.67
CA SER A 135 -10.79 -4.33 -2.29
C SER A 135 -10.57 -3.18 -1.32
N VAL A 136 -9.56 -2.33 -1.56
CA VAL A 136 -9.31 -1.14 -0.74
C VAL A 136 -10.42 -0.11 -0.83
N ALA A 137 -10.93 0.19 -2.02
CA ALA A 137 -12.03 1.15 -2.18
C ALA A 137 -13.30 0.68 -1.43
N LYS A 138 -13.57 -0.63 -1.43
CA LYS A 138 -14.65 -1.24 -0.62
C LYS A 138 -14.43 -1.02 0.88
N ILE A 139 -13.20 -1.24 1.36
CA ILE A 139 -12.85 -1.03 2.77
C ILE A 139 -13.07 0.43 3.15
N ILE A 140 -12.54 1.38 2.38
CA ILE A 140 -12.74 2.81 2.60
C ILE A 140 -14.22 3.15 2.71
N CYS A 141 -15.05 2.68 1.78
CA CYS A 141 -16.49 2.94 1.84
C CYS A 141 -17.18 2.37 3.07
N SER A 142 -16.72 1.22 3.56
CA SER A 142 -17.26 0.61 4.79
C SER A 142 -16.84 1.39 6.05
N LEU A 143 -15.60 1.91 6.07
CA LEU A 143 -15.07 2.69 7.19
C LEU A 143 -15.65 4.11 7.25
N ASP A 144 -16.01 4.67 6.08
CA ASP A 144 -16.59 6.02 5.92
C ASP A 144 -18.12 6.06 6.14
N SER A 145 -18.77 4.89 6.31
CA SER A 145 -20.21 4.83 6.58
C SER A 145 -20.49 4.98 8.08
N PRO A 146 -21.44 5.83 8.51
CA PRO A 146 -21.78 6.04 9.93
C PRO A 146 -22.34 4.77 10.62
N SER A 147 -22.57 3.70 9.87
CA SER A 147 -23.13 2.42 10.31
C SER A 147 -22.11 1.28 10.30
N PHE A 148 -20.81 1.53 10.56
CA PHE A 148 -19.85 0.47 10.89
C PHE A 148 -20.15 -0.16 12.27
N SER A 149 -21.39 -0.58 12.47
CA SER A 149 -21.78 -1.68 13.34
C SER A 149 -21.80 -2.92 12.46
N GLN A 150 -20.99 -3.91 12.82
CA GLN A 150 -20.94 -5.20 12.15
C GLN A 150 -22.35 -5.79 11.99
N ASP A 151 -22.93 -5.71 10.80
CA ASP A 151 -24.09 -6.51 10.46
C ASP A 151 -23.80 -7.29 9.18
N LYS A 152 -23.36 -8.52 9.39
CA LYS A 152 -23.07 -9.55 8.36
C LYS A 152 -24.35 -10.14 7.75
N THR A 153 -25.49 -9.50 7.91
CA THR A 153 -26.80 -10.07 7.59
C THR A 153 -27.63 -9.14 6.72
N SER A 154 -27.17 -8.91 5.50
CA SER A 154 -28.06 -8.80 4.35
C SER A 154 -27.30 -9.29 3.13
N SER A 155 -28.01 -9.73 2.09
CA SER A 155 -27.44 -10.09 0.80
C SER A 155 -26.69 -8.90 0.21
N ASP A 156 -25.42 -8.77 0.59
CA ASP A 156 -24.62 -7.57 0.39
C ASP A 156 -24.35 -7.39 -1.12
N PRO A 157 -24.84 -6.30 -1.76
CA PRO A 157 -24.51 -5.99 -3.14
C PRO A 157 -23.00 -5.99 -3.40
N LEU A 158 -22.18 -5.67 -2.39
CA LEU A 158 -20.72 -5.71 -2.49
C LEU A 158 -20.13 -7.12 -2.55
N SER A 159 -20.83 -8.15 -2.09
CA SER A 159 -20.39 -9.55 -2.24
C SER A 159 -20.53 -10.02 -3.70
N SER A 160 -21.60 -9.59 -4.37
CA SER A 160 -21.79 -9.80 -5.80
C SER A 160 -20.76 -9.04 -6.62
N LEU A 161 -20.46 -7.79 -6.25
CA LEU A 161 -19.47 -6.97 -6.95
C LEU A 161 -18.05 -7.58 -6.88
N GLU A 162 -17.65 -8.13 -5.74
CA GLU A 162 -16.34 -8.79 -5.55
C GLU A 162 -16.14 -9.94 -6.53
N LYS A 163 -17.12 -10.85 -6.61
CA LYS A 163 -17.11 -11.95 -7.59
C LYS A 163 -17.09 -11.44 -9.03
N ILE A 164 -17.87 -10.40 -9.34
CA ILE A 164 -17.93 -9.82 -10.69
C ILE A 164 -16.57 -9.28 -11.12
N TYR A 165 -15.91 -8.53 -10.23
CA TYR A 165 -14.65 -7.87 -10.57
C TYR A 165 -13.47 -8.85 -10.68
N GLU A 166 -13.48 -9.92 -9.87
CA GLU A 166 -12.42 -10.93 -9.88
C GLU A 166 -12.55 -11.96 -11.01
N THR A 167 -13.77 -12.37 -11.37
CA THR A 167 -13.97 -13.57 -12.20
C THR A 167 -14.51 -13.29 -13.60
N ALA A 168 -15.03 -12.09 -13.87
CA ALA A 168 -15.63 -11.79 -15.17
C ALA A 168 -14.59 -11.21 -16.14
N ASP A 169 -14.68 -11.61 -17.41
CA ASP A 169 -13.99 -10.91 -18.49
C ASP A 169 -14.49 -9.45 -18.57
N ARG A 170 -13.75 -8.60 -19.29
CA ARG A 170 -14.00 -7.15 -19.29
C ARG A 170 -15.44 -6.79 -19.70
N ASP A 171 -15.96 -7.43 -20.74
CA ASP A 171 -17.27 -7.08 -21.31
C ASP A 171 -18.40 -7.61 -20.41
N GLU A 172 -18.23 -8.83 -19.90
CA GLU A 172 -19.15 -9.42 -18.93
C GLU A 172 -19.16 -8.62 -17.61
N ARG A 173 -18.00 -8.15 -17.15
CA ARG A 173 -17.84 -7.30 -15.97
C ARG A 173 -18.63 -6.01 -16.11
N ILE A 174 -18.49 -5.29 -17.21
CA ILE A 174 -19.23 -4.05 -17.48
C ILE A 174 -20.74 -4.31 -17.42
N LYS A 175 -21.23 -5.35 -18.10
CA LYS A 175 -22.66 -5.69 -18.12
C LYS A 175 -23.21 -5.98 -16.72
N LYS A 176 -22.51 -6.81 -15.93
CA LYS A 176 -22.92 -7.14 -14.57
C LYS A 176 -22.85 -5.91 -13.64
N LEU A 177 -21.87 -5.05 -13.81
CA LEU A 177 -21.77 -3.80 -13.03
C LEU A 177 -22.87 -2.80 -13.37
N GLN A 178 -23.27 -2.70 -14.64
CA GLN A 178 -24.44 -1.90 -15.05
C GLN A 178 -25.73 -2.43 -14.40
N GLU A 179 -25.90 -3.75 -14.37
CA GLU A 179 -27.02 -4.39 -13.69
C GLU A 179 -27.03 -4.05 -12.20
N VAL A 180 -25.90 -4.23 -11.49
CA VAL A 180 -25.81 -3.88 -10.06
C VAL A 180 -26.07 -2.40 -9.85
N ALA A 181 -25.42 -1.53 -10.61
CA ALA A 181 -25.58 -0.07 -10.50
C ALA A 181 -27.03 0.41 -10.73
N SER A 182 -27.83 -0.31 -11.53
CA SER A 182 -29.23 0.05 -11.74
C SER A 182 -30.15 -0.33 -10.56
N HIS A 183 -29.71 -1.22 -9.68
CA HIS A 183 -30.47 -1.68 -8.51
C HIS A 183 -29.95 -1.13 -7.18
N THR A 184 -28.78 -0.49 -7.17
CA THR A 184 -28.15 0.07 -5.97
C THR A 184 -28.01 1.59 -6.12
N SER A 185 -28.81 2.37 -5.39
CA SER A 185 -28.82 3.84 -5.53
C SER A 185 -27.89 4.57 -4.56
N ASP A 186 -27.42 3.85 -3.54
CA ASP A 186 -26.96 4.39 -2.27
C ASP A 186 -25.47 4.15 -2.03
N SER A 187 -24.81 3.44 -2.95
CA SER A 187 -23.36 3.19 -2.92
C SER A 187 -22.67 3.76 -4.16
N PRO A 188 -21.56 4.51 -4.01
CA PRO A 188 -20.80 5.00 -5.15
C PRO A 188 -19.98 3.89 -5.84
N LEU A 189 -19.79 2.74 -5.18
CA LEU A 189 -18.88 1.68 -5.63
C LEU A 189 -19.26 1.05 -6.97
N PRO A 190 -20.51 0.60 -7.21
CA PRO A 190 -20.89 0.05 -8.51
C PRO A 190 -20.57 0.99 -9.67
N HIS A 191 -20.81 2.29 -9.48
CA HIS A 191 -20.51 3.32 -10.47
C HIS A 191 -19.01 3.60 -10.62
N TYR A 192 -18.25 3.62 -9.52
CA TYR A 192 -16.78 3.75 -9.56
C TYR A 192 -16.13 2.58 -10.33
N PHE A 193 -16.60 1.37 -10.05
CA PHE A 193 -16.12 0.13 -10.65
C PHE A 193 -16.55 -0.06 -12.10
N LEU A 194 -17.78 0.33 -12.41
CA LEU A 194 -18.24 0.42 -13.79
C LEU A 194 -17.37 1.41 -14.57
N ALA A 195 -17.09 2.59 -14.00
CA ALA A 195 -16.25 3.60 -14.64
C ALA A 195 -14.85 3.09 -14.97
N LYS A 196 -14.18 2.43 -14.00
CA LYS A 196 -12.85 1.86 -14.21
C LYS A 196 -12.86 0.76 -15.29
N SER A 197 -13.88 -0.10 -15.30
CA SER A 197 -14.00 -1.15 -16.32
C SER A 197 -14.26 -0.58 -17.72
N LEU A 198 -15.07 0.48 -17.83
CA LEU A 198 -15.32 1.20 -19.08
C LEU A 198 -14.06 1.93 -19.57
N GLU A 199 -13.30 2.52 -18.67
CA GLU A 199 -12.03 3.17 -19.01
C GLU A 199 -11.02 2.15 -19.56
N GLU A 200 -10.91 0.99 -18.92
CA GLU A 200 -10.12 -0.12 -19.42
C GLU A 200 -10.56 -0.54 -20.84
N ALA A 201 -11.87 -0.57 -21.11
CA ALA A 201 -12.45 -0.84 -22.43
C ALA A 201 -12.19 0.26 -23.48
N GLY A 202 -11.70 1.43 -23.07
CA GLY A 202 -11.55 2.60 -23.93
C GLY A 202 -12.87 3.38 -24.12
N GLU A 203 -13.91 3.02 -23.39
CA GLU A 203 -15.23 3.70 -23.39
C GLU A 203 -15.21 4.92 -22.47
N GLU A 204 -14.28 5.84 -22.72
CA GLU A 204 -13.95 6.97 -21.84
C GLU A 204 -15.15 7.90 -21.57
N GLY A 205 -16.09 8.02 -22.52
CA GLY A 205 -17.29 8.85 -22.35
C GLY A 205 -18.24 8.28 -21.29
N GLU A 206 -18.47 6.98 -21.32
CA GLU A 206 -19.30 6.28 -20.33
C GLU A 206 -18.59 6.22 -18.99
N ALA A 207 -17.27 6.00 -18.98
CA ALA A 207 -16.47 6.04 -17.76
C ALA A 207 -16.61 7.38 -17.01
N ILE A 208 -16.51 8.51 -17.73
CA ILE A 208 -16.74 9.85 -17.15
C ILE A 208 -18.14 9.96 -16.54
N HIS A 209 -19.16 9.43 -17.22
CA HIS A 209 -20.53 9.47 -16.73
C HIS A 209 -20.68 8.66 -15.43
N SER A 210 -20.13 7.46 -15.39
CA SER A 210 -20.15 6.60 -14.21
C SER A 210 -19.37 7.20 -13.04
N TYR A 211 -18.21 7.82 -13.27
CA TYR A 211 -17.50 8.55 -12.20
C TYR A 211 -18.32 9.71 -11.63
N ARG A 212 -19.02 10.47 -12.48
CA ARG A 212 -19.91 11.55 -12.01
C ARG A 212 -21.05 11.00 -11.17
N LYS A 213 -21.64 9.87 -11.55
CA LYS A 213 -22.67 9.21 -10.74
C LYS A 213 -22.16 8.78 -9.38
N ALA A 214 -20.95 8.21 -9.32
CA ALA A 214 -20.32 7.86 -8.05
C ALA A 214 -20.10 9.11 -7.16
N ILE A 215 -19.68 10.24 -7.76
CA ILE A 215 -19.51 11.52 -7.05
C ILE A 215 -20.84 12.16 -6.65
N GLU A 216 -21.90 12.01 -7.46
CA GLU A 216 -23.25 12.47 -7.10
C GLU A 216 -23.76 11.75 -5.85
N ILE A 217 -23.52 10.44 -5.75
CA ILE A 217 -23.89 9.63 -4.58
C ILE A 217 -23.00 9.99 -3.39
N ARG A 218 -21.68 10.11 -3.61
CA ARG A 218 -20.72 10.50 -2.58
C ARG A 218 -19.80 11.62 -3.07
N PRO A 219 -20.11 12.89 -2.74
CA PRO A 219 -19.29 14.03 -3.14
C PRO A 219 -17.85 13.97 -2.60
N SER A 220 -17.64 13.32 -1.46
CA SER A 220 -16.32 13.12 -0.84
C SER A 220 -15.53 11.94 -1.43
N CYS A 221 -15.99 11.27 -2.49
CA CYS A 221 -15.27 10.13 -3.08
C CYS A 221 -13.93 10.58 -3.69
N VAL A 222 -12.87 10.56 -2.87
CA VAL A 222 -11.50 10.94 -3.28
C VAL A 222 -11.05 10.13 -4.49
N PRO A 223 -11.17 8.78 -4.53
CA PRO A 223 -10.75 8.00 -5.69
C PRO A 223 -11.51 8.37 -6.97
N CYS A 224 -12.81 8.66 -6.87
CA CYS A 224 -13.61 9.07 -8.01
C CYS A 224 -13.16 10.43 -8.57
N HIS A 225 -12.85 11.37 -7.68
CA HIS A 225 -12.34 12.68 -8.04
C HIS A 225 -10.95 12.61 -8.68
N THR A 226 -10.04 11.79 -8.15
CA THR A 226 -8.69 11.59 -8.72
C THR A 226 -8.78 11.04 -10.14
N LEU A 227 -9.47 9.91 -10.33
CA LEU A 227 -9.54 9.23 -11.62
C LEU A 227 -10.30 10.03 -12.68
N LEU A 228 -11.42 10.65 -12.30
CA LEU A 228 -12.14 11.53 -13.21
C LEU A 228 -11.26 12.73 -13.60
N GLY A 229 -10.51 13.29 -12.65
CA GLY A 229 -9.59 14.39 -12.91
C GLY A 229 -8.53 14.05 -13.95
N GLU A 230 -7.85 12.93 -13.78
CA GLU A 230 -6.81 12.43 -14.69
C GLU A 230 -7.37 12.11 -16.08
N LEU A 231 -8.52 11.41 -16.13
CA LEU A 231 -9.18 11.07 -17.38
C LEU A 231 -9.57 12.33 -18.16
N LEU A 232 -10.13 13.35 -17.50
CA LEU A 232 -10.47 14.63 -18.13
C LEU A 232 -9.24 15.38 -18.66
N ILE A 233 -8.12 15.36 -17.93
CA ILE A 233 -6.85 15.95 -18.42
C ILE A 233 -6.39 15.24 -19.69
N ARG A 234 -6.44 13.91 -19.73
CA ARG A 234 -6.14 13.10 -20.92
C ARG A 234 -7.02 13.48 -22.12
N LYS A 235 -8.31 13.79 -21.88
CA LYS A 235 -9.26 14.29 -22.88
C LYS A 235 -9.08 15.76 -23.26
N ASN A 236 -7.98 16.40 -22.85
CA ASN A 236 -7.71 17.82 -23.08
C ASN A 236 -8.70 18.77 -22.38
N LYS A 237 -9.44 18.29 -21.37
CA LYS A 237 -10.34 19.09 -20.51
C LYS A 237 -9.63 19.52 -19.23
N LYS A 238 -8.45 20.13 -19.39
CA LYS A 238 -7.48 20.39 -18.31
C LYS A 238 -8.09 21.13 -17.11
N LYS A 239 -8.84 22.21 -17.33
CA LYS A 239 -9.46 23.01 -16.25
C LYS A 239 -10.42 22.20 -15.39
N GLU A 240 -11.23 21.36 -16.04
CA GLU A 240 -12.21 20.52 -15.33
C GLU A 240 -11.50 19.41 -14.56
N GLY A 241 -10.50 18.79 -15.18
CA GLY A 241 -9.72 17.75 -14.52
C GLY A 241 -8.96 18.27 -13.30
N GLU A 242 -8.30 19.44 -13.40
CA GLU A 242 -7.62 20.09 -12.28
C GLU A 242 -8.57 20.42 -11.11
N LEU A 243 -9.82 20.81 -11.41
CA LEU A 243 -10.84 21.03 -10.38
C LEU A 243 -11.17 19.74 -9.63
N HIS A 244 -11.31 18.61 -10.33
CA HIS A 244 -11.56 17.33 -9.67
C HIS A 244 -10.35 16.87 -8.84
N LEU A 245 -9.12 17.07 -9.31
CA LEU A 245 -7.91 16.82 -8.51
C LEU A 245 -7.82 17.73 -7.28
N MET A 246 -8.23 18.99 -7.39
CA MET A 246 -8.31 19.89 -6.24
C MET A 246 -9.34 19.41 -5.22
N LYS A 247 -10.51 18.93 -5.67
CA LYS A 247 -11.52 18.34 -4.78
C LYS A 247 -11.03 17.05 -4.11
N ALA A 248 -10.33 16.18 -4.84
CA ALA A 248 -9.70 15.00 -4.24
C ALA A 248 -8.78 15.39 -3.08
N ARG A 249 -7.95 16.43 -3.26
CA ARG A 249 -7.09 16.96 -2.19
C ARG A 249 -7.85 17.62 -1.05
N LEU A 250 -9.00 18.24 -1.33
CA LEU A 250 -9.85 18.87 -0.32
C LEU A 250 -10.52 17.81 0.57
N PHE A 251 -10.98 16.72 -0.03
CA PHE A 251 -11.66 15.64 0.68
C PHE A 251 -10.70 14.60 1.26
N GLY A 252 -9.42 14.63 0.86
CA GLY A 252 -8.38 13.79 1.45
C GLY A 252 -8.10 14.15 2.92
N PRO A 253 -7.49 13.23 3.69
CA PRO A 253 -7.33 13.40 5.13
C PRO A 253 -6.41 14.57 5.51
N GLY A 254 -6.74 15.24 6.62
CA GLY A 254 -5.84 16.19 7.29
C GLY A 254 -6.19 17.68 7.16
N ARG A 255 -7.35 18.05 6.60
CA ARG A 255 -7.86 19.43 6.67
C ARG A 255 -9.36 19.45 6.97
N GLU A 256 -9.69 19.60 8.24
CA GLU A 256 -10.96 20.20 8.61
C GLU A 256 -11.01 21.61 8.00
N ILE A 257 -12.14 21.93 7.39
CA ILE A 257 -12.46 23.27 6.93
C ILE A 257 -12.68 24.09 8.22
N GLU A 258 -11.78 25.03 8.52
CA GLU A 258 -12.04 26.10 9.51
C GLU A 258 -13.26 26.94 9.10
#